data_AF-A0A813A8U3-F1
#
_entry.id   AF-A0A813A8U3-F1
#
_cell.length_a   1.000
_cell.length_b   1.000
_cell.length_c   1.000
_cell.angle_alpha   90.00
_cell.angle_beta   90.00
_cell.angle_gamma   90.00
#
_symmetry.space_group_name_H-M   'P 1'
#
loop_
_entity.id
_entity.type
_entity.pdbx_description
1 polymer ?
#
loop_
_entity_poly.entity_id
_entity_poly.type
_entity_poly.pdbx_seq_one_letter_code
_entity_poly.pdbx_strand_id
1 'polypeptide(L)'
;MATVILMLLAACGATASSPASIRGSHMLAVEEVQQSLQESMQEVLRGGSWSKLEKIEKSIWQTYQSLPKNEFGHIGPRAVRYLVHNYFAKEHGWLIKGLEPHGHQADMSQVHEVNILQDKAPALVESLLEAQRKGRGLDLADAVAMLATLERLIFDEAVILLQAAYRLNSIAPVEQLDERAMHEVLSSYLVLFEMGQKADLNNTDLHRALKARAAEVSSNWPLLVEFEQDSLHNYLYANKDTRNPFVREELFNFEDAVTIVEGMAHGYGKWQNTECQQMKHELMDLDSEGNGL
;
A
#
# COMPACT_ATOMS: atom_id res chain seq x y z
N MET A 1 21.50 -1.65 -18.93
CA MET A 1 20.32 -2.27 -19.58
C MET A 1 19.12 -1.68 -18.88
N ALA A 2 18.39 -0.83 -19.58
CA ALA A 2 17.45 0.12 -18.99
C ALA A 2 16.05 -0.48 -18.87
N THR A 3 15.47 -0.35 -17.68
CA THR A 3 14.12 -0.75 -17.28
C THR A 3 13.08 0.08 -18.04
N VAL A 4 12.29 -0.57 -18.89
CA VAL A 4 11.17 0.06 -19.61
C VAL A 4 9.92 -0.07 -18.75
N ILE A 5 9.55 1.06 -18.15
CA ILE A 5 8.27 1.29 -17.46
C ILE A 5 7.12 1.01 -18.44
N LEU A 6 6.04 0.41 -17.93
CA LEU A 6 4.76 0.21 -18.60
C LEU A 6 4.14 1.55 -19.02
N MET A 7 4.63 2.14 -20.11
CA MET A 7 3.89 3.15 -20.85
C MET A 7 2.76 2.43 -21.59
N LEU A 8 1.57 2.45 -20.98
CA LEU A 8 0.31 2.22 -21.67
C LEU A 8 0.08 3.35 -22.70
N LEU A 9 0.82 3.30 -23.80
CA LEU A 9 0.52 4.07 -25.01
C LEU A 9 -0.76 3.51 -25.61
N ALA A 10 -1.86 4.26 -25.44
CA ALA A 10 -3.07 4.13 -26.23
C ALA A 10 -2.79 4.68 -27.63
N ALA A 11 -2.78 3.82 -28.63
CA ALA A 11 -2.81 4.23 -30.03
C ALA A 11 -3.55 3.19 -30.89
N CYS A 12 -4.81 3.49 -31.23
CA CYS A 12 -5.35 3.27 -32.58
C CYS A 12 -6.73 3.94 -32.76
N GLY A 13 -6.90 4.74 -33.82
CA GLY A 13 -8.16 4.78 -34.57
C GLY A 13 -9.09 6.01 -34.46
N ALA A 14 -9.07 6.82 -35.52
CA ALA A 14 -10.06 7.77 -36.04
C ALA A 14 -11.53 7.78 -35.54
N THR A 15 -12.03 8.99 -35.32
CA THR A 15 -13.37 9.57 -35.55
C THR A 15 -14.63 8.71 -35.35
N ALA A 16 -15.41 9.00 -34.29
CA ALA A 16 -16.78 9.53 -34.36
C ALA A 16 -17.54 9.40 -33.02
N SER A 17 -18.22 10.48 -32.64
CA SER A 17 -19.34 10.62 -31.69
C SER A 17 -19.19 10.07 -30.25
N SER A 18 -19.09 11.00 -29.29
CA SER A 18 -19.45 10.77 -27.89
C SER A 18 -20.87 10.22 -27.75
N PRO A 19 -21.10 9.38 -26.74
CA PRO A 19 -21.84 9.89 -25.59
C PRO A 19 -21.25 9.48 -24.23
N ALA A 20 -21.46 10.37 -23.26
CA ALA A 20 -21.46 10.13 -21.81
C ALA A 20 -20.30 9.31 -21.21
N SER A 21 -19.22 10.03 -20.91
CA SER A 21 -18.18 9.62 -19.96
C SER A 21 -18.77 9.50 -18.55
N ILE A 22 -19.21 8.29 -18.18
CA ILE A 22 -19.45 7.92 -16.78
C ILE A 22 -18.08 7.55 -16.19
N ARG A 23 -17.32 8.57 -15.82
CA ARG A 23 -16.13 8.43 -14.99
C ARG A 23 -16.61 8.06 -13.58
N GLY A 24 -16.46 6.79 -13.22
CA GLY A 24 -16.47 6.34 -11.84
C GLY A 24 -15.27 6.93 -11.11
N SER A 25 -15.38 8.19 -10.72
CA SER A 25 -14.45 8.87 -9.84
C SER A 25 -14.63 8.30 -8.44
N HIS A 26 -13.80 7.35 -8.03
CA HIS A 26 -13.58 7.04 -6.61
C HIS A 26 -12.71 8.13 -5.96
N MET A 27 -13.11 9.39 -6.17
CA MET A 27 -12.63 10.52 -5.38
C MET A 27 -13.46 10.47 -4.09
N LEU A 28 -13.00 9.73 -3.08
CA LEU A 28 -13.49 9.95 -1.73
C LEU A 28 -13.12 11.40 -1.41
N ALA A 29 -14.13 12.25 -1.22
CA ALA A 29 -13.91 13.66 -0.94
C ALA A 29 -13.04 13.79 0.32
N VAL A 30 -12.20 14.83 0.41
CA VAL A 30 -11.35 15.06 1.61
C VAL A 30 -12.18 15.04 2.90
N GLU A 31 -13.44 15.48 2.84
CA GLU A 31 -14.41 15.40 3.93
C GLU A 31 -14.85 13.97 4.29
N GLU A 32 -14.99 13.08 3.29
CA GLU A 32 -15.29 11.66 3.49
C GLU A 32 -14.07 10.92 4.08
N VAL A 33 -12.86 11.31 3.66
CA VAL A 33 -11.60 10.83 4.25
C VAL A 33 -11.48 11.32 5.69
N GLN A 34 -11.83 12.57 5.98
CA GLN A 34 -11.80 13.12 7.35
C GLN A 34 -12.82 12.44 8.28
N GLN A 35 -14.01 12.11 7.77
CA GLN A 35 -15.01 11.37 8.53
C GLN A 35 -14.58 9.91 8.77
N SER A 36 -14.17 9.21 7.71
CA SER A 36 -13.63 7.84 7.79
C SER A 36 -12.42 7.75 8.72
N LEU A 37 -11.59 8.79 8.75
CA LEU A 37 -10.48 8.94 9.69
C LEU A 37 -10.93 9.12 11.14
N GLN A 38 -11.89 10.01 11.40
CA GLN A 38 -12.41 10.19 12.76
C GLN A 38 -13.05 8.91 13.28
N GLU A 39 -13.75 8.17 12.41
CA GLU A 39 -14.31 6.85 12.70
C GLU A 39 -13.19 5.83 12.95
N SER A 40 -12.20 5.74 12.07
CA SER A 40 -11.05 4.83 12.20
C SER A 40 -10.22 5.13 13.44
N MET A 41 -9.97 6.40 13.76
CA MET A 41 -9.24 6.81 14.96
C MET A 41 -10.05 6.46 16.22
N GLN A 42 -11.36 6.70 16.23
CA GLN A 42 -12.22 6.30 17.34
C GLN A 42 -12.27 4.77 17.48
N GLU A 43 -12.26 4.03 16.38
CA GLU A 43 -12.26 2.57 16.38
C GLU A 43 -10.93 2.00 16.87
N VAL A 44 -9.79 2.55 16.44
CA VAL A 44 -8.47 2.22 16.99
C VAL A 44 -8.40 2.50 18.49
N LEU A 45 -8.97 3.62 18.94
CA LEU A 45 -9.02 3.99 20.36
C LEU A 45 -10.02 3.14 21.18
N ARG A 46 -11.06 2.58 20.55
CA ARG A 46 -12.10 1.76 21.22
C ARG A 46 -11.86 0.26 21.16
N GLY A 47 -11.20 -0.23 20.13
CA GLY A 47 -11.06 -1.66 19.81
C GLY A 47 -9.75 -2.03 19.13
N GLY A 48 -8.80 -1.10 18.97
CA GLY A 48 -7.49 -1.40 18.42
C GLY A 48 -6.76 -2.46 19.26
N SER A 49 -6.16 -3.44 18.59
CA SER A 49 -5.26 -4.38 19.26
C SER A 49 -4.11 -3.58 19.86
N TRP A 50 -4.10 -3.44 21.19
CA TRP A 50 -3.04 -2.73 21.94
C TRP A 50 -1.63 -3.17 21.51
N SER A 51 -1.49 -4.43 21.09
CA SER A 51 -0.25 -4.98 20.55
C SER A 51 0.24 -4.30 19.26
N LYS A 52 -0.68 -3.82 18.40
CA LYS A 52 -0.34 -3.10 17.17
C LYS A 52 0.15 -1.69 17.48
N LEU A 53 -0.53 -0.97 18.38
CA LEU A 53 -0.10 0.36 18.82
C LEU A 53 1.27 0.31 19.50
N GLU A 54 1.51 -0.69 20.34
CA GLU A 54 2.80 -0.88 21.00
C GLU A 54 3.93 -1.16 20.00
N LYS A 55 3.66 -1.92 18.92
CA LYS A 55 4.63 -2.16 17.84
C LYS A 55 4.97 -0.85 17.10
N ILE A 56 3.97 -0.05 16.76
CA ILE A 56 4.15 1.25 16.11
C ILE A 56 4.97 2.17 17.02
N GLU A 57 4.59 2.29 18.30
CA GLU A 57 5.28 3.12 19.28
C GLU A 57 6.76 2.72 19.40
N LYS A 58 7.05 1.43 19.53
CA LYS A 58 8.43 0.91 19.59
C LYS A 58 9.22 1.25 18.34
N SER A 59 8.62 1.15 17.15
CA SER A 59 9.32 1.46 15.89
C SER A 59 9.66 2.95 15.78
N ILE A 60 8.73 3.84 16.16
CA ILE A 60 8.91 5.28 15.99
C ILE A 60 9.61 5.96 17.16
N TRP A 61 9.72 5.32 18.33
CA TRP A 61 10.22 5.93 19.56
C TRP A 61 11.52 6.70 19.35
N GLN A 62 12.53 6.07 18.76
CA GLN A 62 13.85 6.70 18.55
C GLN A 62 13.77 7.89 17.61
N THR A 63 13.06 7.74 16.48
CA THR A 63 12.85 8.83 15.53
C THR A 63 12.09 9.98 16.18
N TYR A 64 11.02 9.69 16.93
CA TYR A 64 10.28 10.69 17.68
C TYR A 64 11.20 11.45 18.65
N GLN A 65 12.02 10.77 19.44
CA GLN A 65 12.92 11.43 20.41
C GLN A 65 13.92 12.38 19.74
N SER A 66 14.41 12.05 18.54
CA SER A 66 15.35 12.90 17.79
C SER A 66 14.73 14.17 17.19
N LEU A 67 13.40 14.21 17.04
CA LEU A 67 12.72 15.31 16.37
C LEU A 67 12.60 16.55 17.27
N PRO A 68 12.78 17.76 16.70
CA PRO A 68 12.70 19.00 17.48
C PRO A 68 11.32 19.15 18.11
N LYS A 69 11.30 19.39 19.42
CA LYS A 69 10.07 19.64 20.18
C LYS A 69 9.80 21.14 20.27
N ASN A 70 8.52 21.49 20.25
CA ASN A 70 8.07 22.86 20.54
C ASN A 70 8.01 23.11 22.05
N GLU A 71 7.53 24.30 22.44
CA GLU A 71 7.38 24.72 23.84
C GLU A 71 6.49 23.80 24.68
N PHE A 72 5.66 22.96 24.04
CA PHE A 72 4.79 21.98 24.70
C PHE A 72 5.41 20.57 24.79
N GLY A 73 6.64 20.37 24.31
CA GLY A 73 7.26 19.04 24.25
C GLY A 73 6.76 18.16 23.10
N HIS A 74 6.03 18.75 22.15
CA HIS A 74 5.39 18.06 21.03
C HIS A 74 6.11 18.31 19.70
N ILE A 75 5.89 17.46 18.71
CA ILE A 75 6.44 17.66 17.36
C ILE A 75 5.52 18.56 16.51
N GLY A 76 6.13 19.51 15.81
CA GLY A 76 5.42 20.38 14.88
C GLY A 76 5.12 19.72 13.52
N PRO A 77 4.27 20.33 12.68
CA PRO A 77 3.82 19.78 11.39
C PRO A 77 4.92 19.21 10.48
N ARG A 78 6.06 19.91 10.35
CA ARG A 78 7.18 19.46 9.51
C ARG A 78 7.83 18.18 10.04
N ALA A 79 8.01 18.10 11.36
CA ALA A 79 8.57 16.93 12.03
C ALA A 79 7.61 15.74 11.96
N VAL A 80 6.30 16.00 11.98
CA VAL A 80 5.26 14.98 11.77
C VAL A 80 5.32 14.40 10.37
N ARG A 81 5.35 15.23 9.31
CA ARG A 81 5.48 14.74 7.93
C ARG A 81 6.72 13.87 7.76
N TYR A 82 7.86 14.31 8.30
CA TYR A 82 9.09 13.51 8.31
C TYR A 82 8.92 12.17 9.03
N LEU A 83 8.30 12.16 10.22
CA LEU A 83 8.07 10.95 11.01
C LEU A 83 7.21 9.94 10.23
N VAL A 84 6.11 10.41 9.62
CA VAL A 84 5.21 9.58 8.82
C VAL A 84 5.91 9.00 7.62
N HIS A 85 6.59 9.84 6.85
CA HIS A 85 7.35 9.41 5.68
C HIS A 85 8.39 8.35 6.05
N ASN A 86 9.20 8.59 7.09
CA ASN A 86 10.23 7.66 7.54
C ASN A 86 9.61 6.33 8.01
N TYR A 87 8.52 6.38 8.78
CA TYR A 87 7.83 5.19 9.26
C TYR A 87 7.35 4.30 8.11
N PHE A 88 6.60 4.85 7.14
CA PHE A 88 6.08 4.06 6.02
C PHE A 88 7.19 3.56 5.07
N ALA A 89 8.23 4.36 4.85
CA ALA A 89 9.38 3.93 4.08
C ALA A 89 10.14 2.78 4.75
N LYS A 90 10.32 2.83 6.08
CA LYS A 90 11.05 1.81 6.84
C LYS A 90 10.22 0.53 7.05
N GLU A 91 8.98 0.67 7.53
CA GLU A 91 8.15 -0.47 7.92
C GLU A 91 7.47 -1.15 6.73
N HIS A 92 7.08 -0.39 5.70
CA HIS A 92 6.31 -0.91 4.56
C HIS A 92 7.00 -0.74 3.20
N GLY A 93 8.13 -0.03 3.16
CA GLY A 93 8.82 0.27 1.89
C GLY A 93 8.08 1.28 1.02
N TRP A 94 7.13 2.04 1.58
CA TRP A 94 6.29 2.95 0.82
C TRP A 94 6.84 4.38 0.82
N LEU A 95 6.95 4.97 -0.36
CA LEU A 95 7.17 6.40 -0.53
C LEU A 95 5.82 7.06 -0.82
N ILE A 96 5.31 7.80 0.16
CA ILE A 96 4.08 8.58 0.01
C ILE A 96 4.45 9.97 -0.51
N LYS A 97 4.13 10.24 -1.77
CA LYS A 97 4.30 11.57 -2.38
C LYS A 97 3.61 12.64 -1.54
N GLY A 98 4.21 13.82 -1.42
CA GLY A 98 3.64 14.94 -0.66
C GLY A 98 3.89 14.89 0.85
N LEU A 99 4.41 13.79 1.39
CA LEU A 99 4.94 13.71 2.76
C LEU A 99 6.48 13.81 2.81
N GLU A 100 7.11 14.06 1.67
CA GLU A 100 8.57 14.14 1.54
C GLU A 100 9.15 15.34 2.31
N PRO A 101 10.32 15.18 2.97
CA PRO A 101 11.03 16.29 3.59
C PRO A 101 11.34 17.35 2.52
N HIS A 102 10.89 18.59 2.73
CA HIS A 102 11.02 19.66 1.74
C HIS A 102 12.48 19.81 1.26
N GLY A 103 12.70 19.66 -0.06
CA GLY A 103 14.02 19.81 -0.68
C GLY A 103 14.25 18.93 -1.92
N HIS A 104 13.52 17.81 -2.06
CA HIS A 104 13.65 16.90 -3.19
C HIS A 104 12.30 16.67 -3.90
N GLN A 105 11.78 17.69 -4.59
CA GLN A 105 10.85 17.48 -5.71
C GLN A 105 11.66 17.36 -7.01
N ALA A 106 12.71 16.56 -7.01
CA ALA A 106 13.29 16.11 -8.28
C ALA A 106 12.33 15.06 -8.85
N ASP A 107 12.17 15.03 -10.18
CA ASP A 107 11.52 13.94 -10.91
C ASP A 107 12.21 12.60 -10.58
N MET A 108 11.94 12.04 -9.41
CA MET A 108 12.37 10.71 -9.04
C MET A 108 11.54 9.78 -9.91
N SER A 109 12.22 8.95 -10.70
CA SER A 109 11.60 7.93 -11.53
C SER A 109 10.54 7.18 -10.73
N GLN A 110 9.34 7.03 -11.29
CA GLN A 110 8.08 6.50 -10.72
C GLN A 110 8.15 5.06 -10.17
N VAL A 111 9.34 4.52 -9.95
CA VAL A 111 9.63 3.09 -9.76
C VAL A 111 9.32 2.60 -8.33
N HIS A 112 9.17 3.50 -7.35
CA HIS A 112 8.99 3.13 -5.93
C HIS A 112 7.75 3.72 -5.29
N GLU A 113 6.79 4.13 -6.12
CA GLU A 113 5.66 4.90 -5.67
C GLU A 113 4.39 4.04 -5.60
N VAL A 114 3.79 3.99 -4.42
CA VAL A 114 2.49 3.36 -4.25
C VAL A 114 1.42 4.35 -4.70
N ASN A 115 0.89 4.14 -5.91
CA ASN A 115 -0.13 4.99 -6.54
C ASN A 115 -1.52 4.92 -5.88
N ILE A 116 -1.68 4.12 -4.83
CA ILE A 116 -2.97 3.84 -4.19
C ILE A 116 -3.47 5.06 -3.41
N LEU A 117 -2.55 5.85 -2.86
CA LEU A 117 -2.85 6.90 -1.89
C LEU A 117 -2.34 8.29 -2.26
N GLN A 118 -1.83 8.46 -3.50
CA GLN A 118 -1.10 9.67 -3.95
C GLN A 118 -1.74 10.97 -3.48
N ASP A 119 -3.06 11.08 -3.56
CA ASP A 119 -3.78 12.31 -3.19
C ASP A 119 -4.43 12.24 -1.79
N LYS A 120 -4.60 11.03 -1.23
CA LYS A 120 -5.34 10.82 0.02
C LYS A 120 -4.44 11.02 1.25
N ALA A 121 -3.27 10.40 1.27
CA ALA A 121 -2.40 10.41 2.46
C ALA A 121 -1.84 11.81 2.83
N PRO A 122 -1.44 12.67 1.87
CA PRO A 122 -0.98 14.03 2.19
C PRO A 122 -2.10 14.93 2.71
N ALA A 123 -3.23 14.98 1.99
CA ALA A 123 -4.41 15.73 2.42
C ALA A 123 -4.87 15.30 3.82
N LEU A 124 -4.75 14.00 4.11
CA LEU A 124 -5.09 13.43 5.39
C LEU A 124 -4.15 13.86 6.51
N VAL A 125 -2.82 13.81 6.29
CA VAL A 125 -1.85 14.31 7.27
C VAL A 125 -2.07 15.79 7.55
N GLU A 126 -2.38 16.61 6.54
CA GLU A 126 -2.74 18.02 6.76
C GLU A 126 -4.02 18.15 7.60
N SER A 127 -5.09 17.42 7.26
CA SER A 127 -6.35 17.48 8.02
C SER A 127 -6.18 17.05 9.49
N LEU A 128 -5.30 16.08 9.76
CA LEU A 128 -4.97 15.63 11.11
C LEU A 128 -4.18 16.68 11.88
N LEU A 129 -3.22 17.32 11.22
CA LEU A 129 -2.44 18.41 11.80
C LEU A 129 -3.32 19.64 12.08
N GLU A 130 -4.33 19.91 11.26
CA GLU A 130 -5.31 20.99 11.47
C GLU A 130 -6.30 20.66 12.59
N ALA A 131 -6.80 19.42 12.64
CA ALA A 131 -7.70 18.95 13.69
C ALA A 131 -7.01 18.84 15.07
N GLN A 132 -5.73 18.50 15.09
CA GLN A 132 -4.93 18.37 16.31
C GLN A 132 -4.50 19.74 16.87
N ARG A 133 -5.26 20.18 17.88
CA ARG A 133 -4.89 21.15 18.92
C ARG A 133 -4.31 22.49 18.43
N LYS A 134 -4.94 23.20 17.49
CA LYS A 134 -4.68 24.64 17.20
C LYS A 134 -3.19 25.01 17.16
N GLY A 135 -2.33 24.17 16.55
CA GLY A 135 -0.90 24.42 16.42
C GLY A 135 -0.01 24.00 17.61
N ARG A 136 -0.50 23.25 18.59
CA ARG A 136 0.30 22.72 19.72
C ARG A 136 1.19 21.52 19.36
N GLY A 137 1.08 20.96 18.15
CA GLY A 137 1.84 19.79 17.72
C GLY A 137 1.31 18.47 18.31
N LEU A 138 1.93 17.36 17.89
CA LEU A 138 1.58 16.00 18.33
C LEU A 138 2.50 15.52 19.45
N ASP A 139 1.94 14.93 20.50
CA ASP A 139 2.71 14.09 21.40
C ASP A 139 2.99 12.70 20.78
N LEU A 140 3.67 11.81 21.52
CA LEU A 140 4.00 10.48 21.00
C LEU A 140 2.74 9.64 20.77
N ALA A 141 1.78 9.68 21.69
CA ALA A 141 0.57 8.88 21.59
C ALA A 141 -0.29 9.35 20.42
N ASP A 142 -0.37 10.67 20.22
CA ASP A 142 -1.00 11.29 19.06
C ASP A 142 -0.34 10.84 17.75
N ALA A 143 1.00 10.80 17.70
CA ALA A 143 1.73 10.32 16.52
C ALA A 143 1.50 8.83 16.23
N VAL A 144 1.47 7.98 17.27
CA VAL A 144 1.16 6.54 17.14
C VAL A 144 -0.25 6.34 16.62
N ALA A 145 -1.23 7.04 17.19
CA ALA A 145 -2.62 6.96 16.76
C ALA A 145 -2.78 7.41 15.30
N MET A 146 -2.12 8.50 14.91
CA MET A 146 -2.13 8.99 13.54
C MET A 146 -1.58 7.94 12.55
N LEU A 147 -0.44 7.32 12.86
CA LEU A 147 0.16 6.28 12.03
C LEU A 147 -0.71 5.03 11.94
N ALA A 148 -1.27 4.59 13.06
CA ALA A 148 -2.19 3.45 13.09
C ALA A 148 -3.45 3.71 12.24
N THR A 149 -3.94 4.94 12.25
CA THR A 149 -5.11 5.32 11.47
C THR A 149 -4.78 5.39 9.97
N LEU A 150 -3.62 5.94 9.61
CA LEU A 150 -3.12 5.90 8.24
C LEU A 150 -2.98 4.47 7.77
N GLU A 151 -2.33 3.59 8.54
CA GLU A 151 -2.23 2.17 8.22
C GLU A 151 -3.60 1.54 7.97
N ARG A 152 -4.57 1.75 8.86
CA ARG A 152 -5.92 1.20 8.73
C ARG A 152 -6.58 1.60 7.42
N LEU A 153 -6.55 2.88 7.06
CA LEU A 153 -7.15 3.38 5.83
C LEU A 153 -6.55 2.73 4.57
N ILE A 154 -5.27 2.39 4.62
CA ILE A 154 -4.58 1.74 3.50
C ILE A 154 -5.05 0.28 3.38
N PHE A 155 -5.25 -0.40 4.51
CA PHE A 155 -5.81 -1.76 4.51
C PHE A 155 -7.27 -1.79 4.08
N ASP A 156 -8.07 -0.81 4.48
CA ASP A 156 -9.47 -0.73 4.05
C ASP A 156 -9.57 -0.58 2.51
N GLU A 157 -8.67 0.20 1.90
CA GLU A 157 -8.55 0.28 0.43
C GLU A 157 -8.11 -1.05 -0.18
N ALA A 158 -7.15 -1.77 0.44
CA ALA A 158 -6.72 -3.09 -0.04
C ALA A 158 -7.89 -4.10 -0.07
N VAL A 159 -8.78 -4.05 0.93
CA VAL A 159 -10.00 -4.90 0.97
C VAL A 159 -10.97 -4.51 -0.14
N ILE A 160 -11.13 -3.22 -0.46
CA ILE A 160 -11.96 -2.76 -1.59
C ILE A 160 -11.41 -3.31 -2.91
N LEU A 161 -10.09 -3.26 -3.11
CA LEU A 161 -9.44 -3.82 -4.30
C LEU A 161 -9.60 -5.34 -4.37
N LEU A 162 -9.53 -6.04 -3.24
CA LEU A 162 -9.78 -7.49 -3.19
C LEU A 162 -11.22 -7.81 -3.59
N GLN A 163 -12.21 -7.09 -3.06
CA GLN A 163 -13.61 -7.28 -3.46
C GLN A 163 -13.83 -7.01 -4.95
N ALA A 164 -13.14 -6.01 -5.52
CA ALA A 164 -13.14 -5.79 -6.96
C ALA A 164 -12.49 -6.96 -7.71
N ALA A 165 -11.37 -7.50 -7.23
CA ALA A 165 -10.71 -8.66 -7.83
C ALA A 165 -11.63 -9.89 -7.86
N TYR A 166 -12.36 -10.20 -6.78
CA TYR A 166 -13.38 -11.26 -6.78
C TYR A 166 -14.45 -11.03 -7.85
N ARG A 167 -15.01 -9.81 -7.91
CA ARG A 167 -16.04 -9.46 -8.91
C ARG A 167 -15.53 -9.57 -10.34
N LEU A 168 -14.33 -9.08 -10.62
CA LEU A 168 -13.72 -9.12 -11.97
C LEU A 168 -13.37 -10.55 -12.40
N ASN A 169 -13.19 -11.48 -11.47
CA ASN A 169 -13.04 -12.91 -11.75
C ASN A 169 -14.39 -13.66 -11.79
N SER A 170 -15.52 -12.97 -11.61
CA SER A 170 -16.86 -13.58 -11.55
C SER A 170 -17.02 -14.59 -10.41
N ILE A 171 -16.34 -14.36 -9.28
CA ILE A 171 -16.35 -15.21 -8.09
C ILE A 171 -17.08 -14.47 -6.97
N ALA A 172 -18.04 -15.11 -6.29
CA ALA A 172 -18.68 -14.51 -5.13
C ALA A 172 -17.78 -14.63 -3.88
N PRO A 173 -17.71 -13.61 -3.00
CA PRO A 173 -16.90 -13.67 -1.77
C PRO A 173 -17.30 -14.77 -0.77
N VAL A 174 -18.49 -15.35 -0.94
CA VAL A 174 -18.98 -16.45 -0.08
C VAL A 174 -18.49 -17.83 -0.54
N GLU A 175 -17.95 -17.93 -1.75
CA GLU A 175 -17.43 -19.18 -2.31
C GLU A 175 -16.09 -19.54 -1.69
N GLN A 176 -15.86 -20.84 -1.48
CA GLN A 176 -14.54 -21.34 -1.11
C GLN A 176 -13.72 -21.53 -2.38
N LEU A 177 -12.49 -21.02 -2.37
CA LEU A 177 -11.57 -21.07 -3.49
C LEU A 177 -10.58 -22.20 -3.30
N ASP A 178 -10.30 -22.95 -4.36
CA ASP A 178 -9.08 -23.73 -4.43
C ASP A 178 -7.87 -22.80 -4.63
N GLU A 179 -6.67 -23.35 -4.47
CA GLU A 179 -5.41 -22.61 -4.61
C GLU A 179 -5.30 -21.92 -5.99
N ARG A 180 -5.77 -22.57 -7.05
CA ARG A 180 -5.75 -22.00 -8.40
C ARG A 180 -6.64 -20.76 -8.52
N ALA A 181 -7.89 -20.83 -8.04
CA ALA A 181 -8.79 -19.70 -8.05
C ALA A 181 -8.29 -18.57 -7.14
N MET A 182 -7.64 -18.92 -6.02
CA MET A 182 -7.00 -17.93 -5.16
C MET A 182 -5.90 -17.17 -5.89
N HIS A 183 -4.99 -17.86 -6.58
CA HIS A 183 -3.94 -17.21 -7.40
C HIS A 183 -4.53 -16.28 -8.47
N GLU A 184 -5.63 -16.67 -9.12
CA GLU A 184 -6.30 -15.82 -10.12
C GLU A 184 -6.84 -14.51 -9.53
N VAL A 185 -7.43 -14.59 -8.33
CA VAL A 185 -7.92 -13.44 -7.57
C VAL A 185 -6.78 -12.57 -7.07
N LEU A 186 -5.74 -13.13 -6.45
CA LEU A 186 -4.60 -12.39 -5.91
C LEU A 186 -3.79 -11.71 -7.03
N SER A 187 -3.59 -12.38 -8.15
CA SER A 187 -2.98 -11.76 -9.35
C SER A 187 -3.83 -10.61 -9.89
N SER A 188 -5.16 -10.75 -9.84
CA SER A 188 -6.07 -9.67 -10.25
C SER A 188 -6.01 -8.49 -9.29
N TYR A 189 -5.95 -8.77 -7.98
CA TYR A 189 -5.72 -7.76 -6.96
C TYR A 189 -4.43 -6.98 -7.23
N LEU A 190 -3.31 -7.65 -7.54
CA LEU A 190 -2.03 -6.97 -7.81
C LEU A 190 -2.08 -6.06 -9.03
N VAL A 191 -2.77 -6.47 -10.11
CA VAL A 191 -2.98 -5.61 -11.28
C VAL A 191 -3.74 -4.33 -10.88
N LEU A 192 -4.81 -4.47 -10.09
CA LEU A 192 -5.56 -3.31 -9.60
C LEU A 192 -4.72 -2.44 -8.67
N PHE A 193 -3.93 -3.07 -7.79
CA PHE A 193 -3.03 -2.42 -6.83
C PHE A 193 -1.97 -1.57 -7.55
N GLU A 194 -1.33 -2.10 -8.59
CA GLU A 194 -0.36 -1.37 -9.42
C GLU A 194 -0.99 -0.18 -10.17
N MET A 195 -2.21 -0.36 -10.68
CA MET A 195 -2.94 0.69 -11.38
C MET A 195 -3.39 1.83 -10.44
N GLY A 196 -3.57 1.54 -9.14
CA GLY A 196 -4.01 2.50 -8.14
C GLY A 196 -5.29 3.23 -8.57
N GLN A 197 -5.28 4.56 -8.49
CA GLN A 197 -6.44 5.41 -8.84
C GLN A 197 -6.90 5.30 -10.31
N LYS A 198 -6.09 4.72 -11.21
CA LYS A 198 -6.45 4.52 -12.62
C LYS A 198 -7.17 3.20 -12.87
N ALA A 199 -7.32 2.35 -11.86
CA ALA A 199 -7.98 1.06 -11.98
C ALA A 199 -9.49 1.22 -12.25
N ASP A 200 -10.01 0.51 -13.23
CA ASP A 200 -11.46 0.35 -13.40
C ASP A 200 -11.90 -0.91 -12.63
N LEU A 201 -12.61 -0.68 -11.53
CA LEU A 201 -13.02 -1.74 -10.60
C LEU A 201 -14.25 -2.54 -11.07
N ASN A 202 -14.87 -2.17 -12.20
CA ASN A 202 -16.13 -2.76 -12.66
C ASN A 202 -16.04 -3.36 -14.08
N ASN A 203 -15.05 -2.97 -14.87
CA ASN A 203 -14.93 -3.44 -16.25
C ASN A 203 -14.11 -4.74 -16.35
N THR A 204 -14.82 -5.87 -16.38
CA THR A 204 -14.23 -7.22 -16.44
C THR A 204 -13.42 -7.46 -17.71
N ASP A 205 -13.88 -6.98 -18.87
CA ASP A 205 -13.19 -7.22 -20.14
C ASP A 205 -11.90 -6.39 -20.24
N LEU A 206 -11.93 -5.15 -19.74
CA LEU A 206 -10.74 -4.32 -19.64
C LEU A 206 -9.72 -4.95 -18.69
N HIS A 207 -10.15 -5.40 -17.51
CA HIS A 207 -9.27 -6.08 -16.55
C HIS A 207 -8.61 -7.32 -17.15
N ARG A 208 -9.39 -8.17 -17.84
CA ARG A 208 -8.86 -9.37 -18.50
C ARG A 208 -7.82 -9.01 -19.57
N ALA A 209 -8.09 -7.99 -20.38
CA ALA A 209 -7.16 -7.53 -21.40
C ALA A 209 -5.87 -6.95 -20.79
N LEU A 210 -5.96 -6.20 -19.70
CA LEU A 210 -4.81 -5.64 -18.99
C LEU A 210 -3.96 -6.74 -18.35
N LYS A 211 -4.58 -7.70 -17.66
CA LYS A 211 -3.88 -8.85 -17.05
C LYS A 211 -3.16 -9.69 -18.12
N ALA A 212 -3.82 -9.98 -19.24
CA ALA A 212 -3.21 -10.71 -20.35
C ALA A 212 -2.02 -9.95 -20.97
N ARG A 213 -2.18 -8.63 -21.18
CA ARG A 213 -1.10 -7.78 -21.70
C ARG A 213 0.07 -7.67 -20.72
N ALA A 214 -0.19 -7.58 -19.41
CA ALA A 214 0.85 -7.56 -18.40
C ALA A 214 1.67 -8.85 -18.44
N ALA A 215 1.01 -10.00 -18.55
CA ALA A 215 1.67 -11.30 -18.67
C ALA A 215 2.51 -11.47 -19.94
N GLU A 216 2.11 -10.83 -21.05
CA GLU A 216 2.83 -10.92 -22.33
C GLU A 216 4.00 -9.94 -22.42
N VAL A 217 3.84 -8.71 -21.91
CA VAL A 217 4.72 -7.58 -22.22
C VAL A 217 5.61 -7.18 -21.05
N SER A 218 5.18 -7.38 -19.81
CA SER A 218 5.92 -6.90 -18.64
C SER A 218 7.05 -7.86 -18.27
N SER A 219 8.28 -7.35 -18.26
CA SER A 219 9.45 -8.07 -17.73
C SER A 219 9.31 -8.40 -16.25
N ASN A 220 8.51 -7.63 -15.52
CA ASN A 220 8.34 -7.77 -14.07
C ASN A 220 7.18 -8.72 -13.70
N TRP A 221 6.36 -9.12 -14.67
CA TRP A 221 5.22 -10.02 -14.40
C TRP A 221 5.62 -11.33 -13.72
N PRO A 222 6.70 -12.03 -14.12
CA PRO A 222 7.13 -13.23 -13.40
C PRO A 222 7.48 -12.97 -11.93
N LEU A 223 8.16 -11.85 -11.63
CA LEU A 223 8.52 -11.47 -10.26
C LEU A 223 7.27 -11.11 -9.44
N LEU A 224 6.28 -10.48 -10.07
CA LEU A 224 5.01 -10.14 -9.43
C LEU A 224 4.20 -11.40 -9.07
N VAL A 225 4.19 -12.39 -9.96
CA VAL A 225 3.58 -13.71 -9.71
C VAL A 225 4.35 -14.47 -8.62
N GLU A 226 5.68 -14.42 -8.61
CA GLU A 226 6.49 -15.01 -7.55
C GLU A 226 6.17 -14.39 -6.18
N PHE A 227 6.09 -13.06 -6.11
CA PHE A 227 5.68 -12.34 -4.89
C PHE A 227 4.29 -12.76 -4.39
N GLU A 228 3.34 -12.93 -5.31
CA GLU A 228 1.99 -13.40 -5.01
C GLU A 228 2.00 -14.82 -4.44
N GLN A 229 2.70 -15.74 -5.12
CA GLN A 229 2.84 -17.13 -4.71
C GLN A 229 3.52 -17.25 -3.34
N ASP A 230 4.60 -16.51 -3.12
CA ASP A 230 5.30 -16.47 -1.84
C ASP A 230 4.39 -15.94 -0.72
N SER A 231 3.54 -14.96 -1.01
CA SER A 231 2.60 -14.42 -0.02
C SER A 231 1.56 -15.48 0.39
N LEU A 232 1.01 -16.23 -0.56
CA LEU A 232 0.11 -17.34 -0.28
C LEU A 232 0.81 -18.46 0.51
N HIS A 233 2.02 -18.85 0.11
CA HIS A 233 2.78 -19.89 0.81
C HIS A 233 3.21 -19.48 2.23
N ASN A 234 3.57 -18.21 2.44
CA ASN A 234 3.87 -17.66 3.76
C ASN A 234 2.66 -17.76 4.69
N TYR A 235 1.46 -17.45 4.18
CA TYR A 235 0.22 -17.63 4.92
C TYR A 235 -0.05 -19.11 5.25
N LEU A 236 0.09 -20.02 4.28
CA LEU A 236 -0.05 -21.45 4.52
C LEU A 236 0.94 -21.97 5.58
N TYR A 237 2.19 -21.53 5.51
CA TYR A 237 3.23 -21.91 6.46
C TYR A 237 2.94 -21.38 7.88
N ALA A 238 2.48 -20.12 8.00
CA ALA A 238 2.12 -19.52 9.29
C ALA A 238 0.94 -20.23 9.95
N ASN A 239 0.02 -20.76 9.14
CA ASN A 239 -1.22 -21.40 9.62
C ASN A 239 -1.13 -22.92 9.71
N LYS A 240 0.03 -23.53 9.39
CA LYS A 240 0.21 -25.00 9.35
C LYS A 240 -0.25 -25.74 10.61
N ASP A 241 -0.08 -25.12 11.79
CA ASP A 241 -0.40 -25.74 13.08
C ASP A 241 -1.90 -25.65 13.43
N THR A 242 -2.64 -24.81 12.72
CA THR A 242 -4.09 -24.61 12.89
C THR A 242 -4.92 -25.30 11.81
N ARG A 243 -4.30 -25.69 10.70
CA ARG A 243 -4.94 -26.35 9.56
C ARG A 243 -4.94 -27.86 9.73
N ASN A 244 -5.88 -28.53 9.08
CA ASN A 244 -6.00 -29.98 9.13
C ASN A 244 -5.05 -30.65 8.10
N PRO A 245 -3.99 -31.37 8.54
CA PRO A 245 -3.00 -31.95 7.65
C PRO A 245 -3.51 -33.13 6.80
N PHE A 246 -4.76 -33.55 6.98
CA PHE A 246 -5.37 -34.66 6.26
C PHE A 246 -6.29 -34.22 5.10
N VAL A 247 -6.53 -32.92 4.94
CA VAL A 247 -7.26 -32.38 3.79
C VAL A 247 -6.32 -32.31 2.60
N ARG A 248 -6.75 -32.81 1.44
CA ARG A 248 -5.90 -32.90 0.23
C ARG A 248 -5.95 -31.66 -0.65
N GLU A 249 -7.03 -30.89 -0.56
CA GLU A 249 -7.25 -29.68 -1.33
C GLU A 249 -7.43 -28.53 -0.35
N GLU A 250 -6.49 -27.59 -0.39
CA GLU A 250 -6.58 -26.38 0.42
C GLU A 250 -7.70 -25.50 -0.13
N LEU A 251 -8.68 -25.24 0.71
CA LEU A 251 -9.78 -24.34 0.43
C LEU A 251 -9.60 -23.06 1.24
N PHE A 252 -9.85 -21.94 0.59
CA PHE A 252 -9.68 -20.62 1.16
C PHE A 252 -11.03 -19.89 1.17
N ASN A 253 -11.32 -19.22 2.26
CA ASN A 253 -12.46 -18.32 2.36
C ASN A 253 -12.01 -16.86 2.14
N PHE A 254 -12.97 -15.92 2.16
CA PHE A 254 -12.67 -14.51 1.97
C PHE A 254 -11.78 -13.91 3.08
N GLU A 255 -11.91 -14.37 4.33
CA GLU A 255 -11.08 -13.91 5.45
C GLU A 255 -9.61 -14.33 5.28
N ASP A 256 -9.38 -15.54 4.73
CA ASP A 256 -8.05 -16.00 4.35
C ASP A 256 -7.46 -15.08 3.27
N ALA A 257 -8.26 -14.74 2.24
CA ALA A 257 -7.84 -13.83 1.18
C ALA A 257 -7.52 -12.42 1.71
N VAL A 258 -8.31 -11.89 2.65
CA VAL A 258 -8.03 -10.61 3.33
C VAL A 258 -6.70 -10.68 4.06
N THR A 259 -6.45 -11.74 4.82
CA THR A 259 -5.19 -11.91 5.56
C THR A 259 -3.98 -11.98 4.63
N ILE A 260 -4.09 -12.70 3.51
CA ILE A 260 -3.03 -12.77 2.50
C ILE A 260 -2.80 -11.39 1.88
N VAL A 261 -3.86 -10.69 1.49
CA VAL A 261 -3.80 -9.35 0.88
C VAL A 261 -3.23 -8.31 1.85
N GLU A 262 -3.55 -8.36 3.14
CA GLU A 262 -2.91 -7.52 4.15
C GLU A 262 -1.39 -7.73 4.17
N GLY A 263 -0.95 -8.99 4.17
CA GLY A 263 0.47 -9.36 4.07
C GLY A 263 1.12 -8.85 2.78
N MET A 264 0.43 -9.00 1.65
CA MET A 264 0.90 -8.50 0.35
C MET A 264 1.03 -6.98 0.36
N ALA A 265 0.02 -6.25 0.83
CA ALA A 265 0.07 -4.79 0.92
C ALA A 265 1.28 -4.34 1.75
N HIS A 266 1.44 -4.91 2.96
CA HIS A 266 2.58 -4.63 3.84
C HIS A 266 3.95 -4.91 3.19
N GLY A 267 4.07 -6.02 2.45
CA GLY A 267 5.32 -6.46 1.83
C GLY A 267 5.65 -5.77 0.50
N TYR A 268 4.65 -5.24 -0.20
CA TYR A 268 4.77 -4.82 -1.59
C TYR A 268 5.86 -3.76 -1.82
N GLY A 269 5.92 -2.74 -0.96
CA GLY A 269 6.91 -1.67 -1.11
C GLY A 269 8.34 -2.17 -0.90
N LYS A 270 8.54 -3.08 0.05
CA LYS A 270 9.84 -3.72 0.28
C LYS A 270 10.24 -4.58 -0.90
N TRP A 271 9.32 -5.36 -1.45
CA TRP A 271 9.55 -6.19 -2.63
C TRP A 271 9.98 -5.34 -3.84
N GLN A 272 9.27 -4.26 -4.15
CA GLN A 272 9.63 -3.32 -5.23
C GLN A 272 11.03 -2.69 -5.03
N ASN A 273 11.42 -2.41 -3.78
CA ASN A 273 12.70 -1.78 -3.46
C ASN A 273 13.89 -2.78 -3.40
N THR A 274 13.67 -4.07 -3.67
CA THR A 274 14.70 -5.11 -3.49
C THR A 274 15.91 -4.87 -4.38
N GLU A 275 15.71 -4.50 -5.65
CA GLU A 275 16.81 -4.21 -6.58
C GLU A 275 17.64 -3.00 -6.12
N CYS A 276 17.00 -1.95 -5.60
CA CYS A 276 17.70 -0.79 -5.07
C CYS A 276 18.49 -1.11 -3.79
N GLN A 277 17.95 -1.95 -2.91
CA GLN A 277 18.69 -2.42 -1.73
C GLN A 277 19.88 -3.29 -2.13
N GLN A 278 19.72 -4.15 -3.13
CA GLN A 278 20.81 -4.98 -3.66
C GLN A 278 21.92 -4.10 -4.24
N MET A 279 21.58 -3.14 -5.11
CA MET A 279 22.56 -2.22 -5.68
C MET A 279 23.26 -1.39 -4.61
N LYS A 280 22.51 -0.91 -3.60
CA LYS A 280 23.10 -0.24 -2.45
C LYS A 280 24.11 -1.14 -1.73
N HIS A 281 23.77 -2.41 -1.49
CA HIS A 281 24.66 -3.35 -0.81
C HIS A 281 25.94 -3.57 -1.63
N GLU A 282 25.81 -3.80 -2.94
CA GLU A 282 26.95 -3.95 -3.85
C GLU A 282 27.84 -2.68 -3.88
N LEU A 283 27.25 -1.49 -3.87
CA LEU A 283 28.00 -0.23 -3.79
C LEU A 283 28.71 -0.05 -2.43
N MET A 284 28.09 -0.47 -1.34
CA MET A 284 28.70 -0.43 -0.01
C MET A 284 29.84 -1.45 0.13
N ASP A 285 29.73 -2.63 -0.49
CA ASP A 285 30.79 -3.63 -0.51
C ASP A 285 32.03 -3.15 -1.29
N LEU A 286 31.83 -2.25 -2.27
CA LEU A 286 32.93 -1.60 -2.99
C LEU A 286 33.61 -0.50 -2.17
N ASP A 287 32.97 0.03 -1.12
CA ASP A 287 33.56 1.01 -0.21
C ASP A 287 34.36 0.31 0.90
N SER A 288 35.55 -0.19 0.55
CA SER A 288 36.42 -0.89 1.50
C SER A 288 36.98 -0.01 2.63
N GLU A 289 36.94 1.31 2.46
CA GLU A 289 37.53 2.28 3.40
C GLU A 289 36.47 2.96 4.29
N GLY A 290 35.18 2.82 4.00
CA GLY A 290 34.06 3.28 4.84
C GLY A 290 33.91 4.80 4.89
N ASN A 291 34.49 5.49 3.91
CA ASN A 291 34.52 6.93 3.75
C ASN A 291 33.34 7.44 2.90
N GLY A 292 32.56 6.55 2.27
CA GLY A 292 31.59 6.89 1.25
C GLY A 292 32.27 7.35 -0.05
N LEU A 293 31.57 7.26 -1.19
CA LEU A 293 32.00 7.88 -2.45
C LEU A 293 32.18 9.40 -2.31
#